data_AF-A0A2E5XUU2-F1
#
_entry.id   AF-A0A2E5XUU2-F1
#
_cell.length_a   1.000
_cell.length_b   1.000
_cell.length_c   1.000
_cell.angle_alpha   90.00
_cell.angle_beta   90.00
_cell.angle_gamma   90.00
#
_symmetry.space_group_name_H-M   'P 1'
#
loop_
_entity.id
_entity.type
_entity.pdbx_description
1 polymer ?
#
loop_
_entity_poly.entity_id
_entity_poly.type
_entity_poly.pdbx_seq_one_letter_code
_entity_poly.pdbx_strand_id
1 'polypeptide(L)'
;MKYLVYILTGVMLLSACSRSSFNEELATVDSLITEYNQLKIVVDSMNFDEAKLQYNEYELLMRKSRMALDNLNPNDIKDATFINKLKLLKRSLKPYIKTNQNLTKNIPRNIQELKHLKNDISNNVYDKSEVDNFIAKEKLLLNDSKEAYKTAIDGFSRSDTLLQTINQELENISSY
;
A
#
# COMPACT_ATOMS: atom_id res chain seq x y z
N MET A 1 35.69 51.41 41.72
CA MET A 1 35.50 50.26 40.81
C MET A 1 34.06 49.75 40.88
N LYS A 2 33.10 50.41 40.23
CA LYS A 2 31.67 50.04 40.27
C LYS A 2 30.99 49.94 38.88
N TYR A 3 31.74 50.10 37.79
CA TYR A 3 31.19 50.13 36.43
C TYR A 3 31.53 48.90 35.57
N LEU A 4 32.27 47.92 36.11
CA LEU A 4 32.69 46.72 35.36
C LEU A 4 31.65 45.60 35.34
N VAL A 5 30.55 45.71 36.10
CA VAL A 5 29.50 44.68 36.17
C VAL A 5 28.42 44.85 35.10
N TYR A 6 28.30 46.04 34.48
CA TYR A 6 27.25 46.31 33.48
C TYR A 6 27.59 45.91 32.05
N ILE A 7 28.83 45.51 31.76
CA ILE A 7 29.23 45.06 30.42
C ILE A 7 29.03 43.55 30.25
N LEU A 8 28.93 42.78 31.34
CA LEU A 8 28.79 41.32 31.27
C LEU A 8 27.34 40.84 31.12
N THR A 9 26.34 41.68 31.38
CA THR A 9 24.92 41.33 31.25
C THR A 9 24.30 41.73 29.90
N GLY A 10 25.05 42.43 29.04
CA GLY A 10 24.57 42.92 27.74
C GLY A 10 24.83 41.99 26.54
N VAL A 11 25.65 40.93 26.71
CA VAL A 11 26.10 40.06 25.60
C VAL A 11 25.34 38.73 25.53
N MET A 12 24.45 38.44 26.48
CA MET A 12 23.67 37.18 26.51
C MET A 12 22.33 37.20 25.76
N LEU A 13 22.03 38.25 24.99
CA LEU A 13 20.75 38.38 24.26
C LEU A 13 20.85 38.18 22.73
N LEU A 14 21.98 37.71 22.21
CA LEU A 14 22.13 37.42 20.76
C LEU A 14 22.34 35.93 20.42
N SER A 15 22.22 35.03 21.39
CA SER A 15 22.18 33.58 21.15
C SER A 15 20.77 33.01 21.11
N ALA A 16 19.83 33.75 20.52
CA ALA A 16 18.53 33.24 20.08
C ALA A 16 18.46 33.13 18.55
N CYS A 17 19.55 32.69 17.91
CA CYS A 17 19.45 31.97 16.66
C CYS A 17 19.22 30.50 17.02
N SER A 18 17.96 30.09 17.20
CA SER A 18 17.61 28.68 17.24
C SER A 18 17.90 28.07 15.86
N ARG A 19 19.14 27.63 15.64
CA ARG A 19 19.36 26.46 14.80
C ARG A 19 18.65 25.32 15.53
N SER A 20 17.35 25.13 15.29
CA SER A 20 16.72 23.86 15.62
C SER A 20 17.52 22.83 14.83
N SER A 21 18.38 22.09 15.51
CA SER A 21 19.05 20.98 14.83
C SER A 21 17.92 20.03 14.45
N PHE A 22 17.62 19.93 13.15
CA PHE A 22 16.58 19.06 12.60
C PHE A 22 16.87 17.56 12.78
N ASN A 23 17.62 17.19 13.81
CA ASN A 23 18.13 15.85 14.05
C ASN A 23 16.99 14.86 14.29
N GLU A 24 15.92 15.28 14.99
CA GLU A 24 14.77 14.42 15.27
C GLU A 24 13.94 14.16 14.00
N GLU A 25 13.82 15.17 13.15
CA GLU A 25 13.10 15.15 11.88
C GLU A 25 13.86 14.30 10.87
N LEU A 26 15.18 14.47 10.79
CA LEU A 26 16.07 13.62 9.98
C LEU A 26 15.99 12.16 10.43
N ALA A 27 16.02 11.89 11.74
CA ALA A 27 15.84 10.55 12.28
C ALA A 27 14.44 9.97 11.95
N THR A 28 13.41 10.80 12.00
CA THR A 28 12.04 10.40 11.63
C THR A 28 11.95 10.07 10.14
N VAL A 29 12.55 10.88 9.27
CA VAL A 29 12.62 10.61 7.82
C VAL A 29 13.36 9.30 7.54
N ASP A 30 14.47 9.04 8.23
CA ASP A 30 15.20 7.77 8.10
C ASP A 30 14.38 6.56 8.57
N SER A 31 13.60 6.71 9.63
CA SER A 31 12.64 5.69 10.08
C SER A 31 11.59 5.41 9.00
N LEU A 32 10.98 6.47 8.44
CA LEU A 32 9.97 6.32 7.38
C LEU A 32 10.54 5.62 6.12
N ILE A 33 11.76 5.98 5.70
CA ILE A 33 12.45 5.30 4.59
C ILE A 33 12.64 3.81 4.90
N THR A 34 13.05 3.48 6.13
CA THR A 34 13.23 2.09 6.57
C THR A 34 11.92 1.31 6.53
N GLU A 35 10.84 1.88 7.04
CA GLU A 35 9.52 1.25 7.02
C GLU A 35 8.97 1.07 5.60
N TYR A 36 9.19 2.04 4.70
CA TYR A 36 8.85 1.86 3.29
C TYR A 36 9.66 0.77 2.61
N ASN A 37 10.95 0.64 2.92
CA ASN A 37 11.77 -0.45 2.38
C ASN A 37 11.27 -1.81 2.87
N GLN A 38 10.88 -1.92 4.14
CA GLN A 38 10.26 -3.14 4.67
C GLN A 38 8.93 -3.44 3.96
N LEU A 39 8.07 -2.43 3.78
CA LEU A 39 6.82 -2.57 3.03
C LEU A 39 7.09 -2.99 1.58
N LYS A 40 8.12 -2.43 0.94
CA LYS A 40 8.52 -2.77 -0.42
C LYS A 40 8.86 -4.25 -0.54
N ILE A 41 9.65 -4.79 0.39
CA ILE A 41 10.04 -6.21 0.38
C ILE A 41 8.80 -7.11 0.39
N VAL A 42 7.84 -6.83 1.26
CA VAL A 42 6.62 -7.65 1.35
C VAL A 42 5.69 -7.45 0.15
N VAL A 43 5.62 -6.24 -0.42
CA VAL A 43 4.86 -5.96 -1.65
C VAL A 43 5.48 -6.66 -2.86
N ASP A 44 6.80 -6.67 -2.97
CA ASP A 44 7.53 -7.39 -4.03
C ASP A 44 7.33 -8.91 -3.92
N SER A 45 7.03 -9.42 -2.72
CA SER A 45 6.74 -10.83 -2.47
C SER A 45 5.29 -11.25 -2.77
N MET A 46 4.41 -10.30 -3.10
CA MET A 46 3.04 -10.61 -3.52
C MET A 46 3.05 -11.43 -4.81
N ASN A 47 2.30 -12.53 -4.86
CA ASN A 47 2.20 -13.40 -6.02
C ASN A 47 1.28 -12.79 -7.11
N PHE A 48 1.77 -11.73 -7.75
CA PHE A 48 1.03 -10.98 -8.77
C PHE A 48 0.69 -11.83 -10.00
N ASP A 49 1.63 -12.67 -10.44
CA ASP A 49 1.45 -13.51 -11.63
C ASP A 49 0.36 -14.56 -11.39
N GLU A 50 0.36 -15.21 -10.23
CA GLU A 50 -0.71 -16.13 -9.83
C GLU A 50 -2.06 -15.41 -9.78
N ALA A 51 -2.16 -14.25 -9.13
CA ALA A 51 -3.41 -13.51 -9.08
C ALA A 51 -3.94 -13.14 -10.47
N LYS A 52 -3.05 -12.81 -11.42
CA LYS A 52 -3.41 -12.53 -12.80
C LYS A 52 -3.88 -13.79 -13.54
N LEU A 53 -3.25 -14.93 -13.31
CA LEU A 53 -3.69 -16.23 -13.83
C LEU A 53 -5.09 -16.58 -13.32
N GLN A 54 -5.32 -16.50 -12.00
CA GLN A 54 -6.62 -16.75 -11.39
C GLN A 54 -7.70 -15.78 -11.92
N TYR A 55 -7.34 -14.52 -12.19
CA TYR A 55 -8.27 -13.56 -12.78
C TYR A 55 -8.66 -13.93 -14.22
N ASN A 56 -7.71 -14.40 -15.02
CA ASN A 56 -7.98 -14.87 -16.37
C ASN A 56 -8.85 -16.13 -16.37
N GLU A 57 -8.61 -17.05 -15.44
CA GLU A 57 -9.44 -18.24 -15.23
C GLU A 57 -10.88 -17.86 -14.86
N TYR A 58 -11.06 -16.92 -13.94
CA TYR A 58 -12.38 -16.35 -13.62
C TYR A 58 -13.10 -15.77 -14.84
N GLU A 59 -12.43 -14.97 -15.68
CA GLU A 59 -13.04 -14.38 -16.89
C GLU A 59 -13.42 -15.48 -17.91
N LEU A 60 -12.60 -16.53 -18.04
CA LEU A 60 -12.92 -17.68 -18.88
C LEU A 60 -14.15 -18.43 -18.36
N LEU A 61 -14.20 -18.73 -17.07
CA LEU A 61 -15.32 -19.42 -16.43
C LEU A 61 -16.61 -18.62 -16.57
N MET A 62 -16.58 -17.31 -16.33
CA MET A 62 -17.73 -16.43 -16.55
C MET A 62 -18.21 -16.43 -18.00
N ARG A 63 -17.30 -16.46 -18.97
CA ARG A 63 -17.67 -16.54 -20.39
C ARG A 63 -18.35 -17.89 -20.69
N LYS A 64 -17.78 -19.00 -20.22
CA LYS A 64 -18.36 -20.34 -20.38
C LYS A 64 -19.75 -20.43 -19.75
N SER A 65 -19.93 -19.91 -18.53
CA SER A 65 -21.24 -19.88 -17.87
C SER A 65 -22.28 -19.09 -18.65
N ARG A 66 -21.90 -17.96 -19.25
CA ARG A 66 -22.80 -17.19 -20.14
C ARG A 66 -23.16 -17.96 -21.40
N MET A 67 -22.18 -18.56 -22.08
CA MET A 67 -22.44 -19.34 -23.30
C MET A 67 -23.33 -20.57 -23.05
N ALA A 68 -23.20 -21.20 -21.89
CA ALA A 68 -24.06 -22.32 -21.48
C ALA A 68 -25.49 -21.85 -21.17
N LEU A 69 -25.66 -20.65 -20.57
CA LEU A 69 -26.99 -20.04 -20.40
C LEU A 69 -27.69 -19.80 -21.74
N ASP A 70 -26.93 -19.52 -22.80
CA ASP A 70 -27.47 -19.24 -24.13
C ASP A 70 -27.74 -20.51 -24.97
N ASN A 71 -27.10 -21.65 -24.69
CA ASN A 71 -27.13 -22.84 -25.57
C ASN A 71 -27.41 -24.22 -24.91
N LEU A 72 -27.59 -24.32 -23.58
CA LEU A 72 -27.74 -25.62 -22.88
C LEU A 72 -28.93 -25.68 -21.91
N ASN A 73 -29.27 -26.92 -21.54
CA ASN A 73 -30.37 -27.28 -20.63
C ASN A 73 -30.22 -26.50 -19.30
N PRO A 74 -31.29 -25.87 -18.79
CA PRO A 74 -31.33 -25.10 -17.55
C PRO A 74 -30.67 -25.67 -16.28
N ASN A 75 -30.22 -26.92 -16.26
CA ASN A 75 -29.72 -27.58 -15.06
C ASN A 75 -28.18 -27.57 -14.94
N ASP A 76 -27.45 -27.21 -15.99
CA ASP A 76 -25.99 -27.43 -16.01
C ASP A 76 -25.16 -26.28 -15.41
N ILE A 77 -25.61 -25.01 -15.52
CA ILE A 77 -24.92 -23.82 -14.95
C ILE A 77 -25.94 -22.71 -14.58
N LYS A 78 -27.00 -23.05 -13.84
CA LYS A 78 -28.03 -22.06 -13.40
C LYS A 78 -28.09 -21.82 -11.91
N ASP A 79 -27.18 -22.34 -11.11
CA ASP A 79 -27.21 -21.96 -9.70
C ASP A 79 -26.70 -20.51 -9.56
N ALA A 80 -27.60 -19.59 -9.18
CA ALA A 80 -27.25 -18.22 -8.82
C ALA A 80 -26.08 -18.19 -7.82
N THR A 81 -25.95 -19.25 -7.02
CA THR A 81 -24.84 -19.51 -6.11
C THR A 81 -23.48 -19.57 -6.84
N PHE A 82 -23.37 -20.30 -7.95
CA PHE A 82 -22.11 -20.42 -8.72
C PHE A 82 -21.69 -19.08 -9.34
N ILE A 83 -22.62 -18.36 -9.96
CA ILE A 83 -22.37 -17.02 -10.51
C ILE A 83 -21.99 -16.03 -9.39
N ASN A 84 -22.61 -16.15 -8.21
CA ASN A 84 -22.25 -15.33 -7.05
C ASN A 84 -20.83 -15.66 -6.56
N LYS A 85 -20.42 -16.92 -6.53
CA LYS A 85 -19.04 -17.32 -6.23
C LYS A 85 -18.03 -16.72 -7.22
N LEU A 86 -18.29 -16.78 -8.53
CA LEU A 86 -17.43 -16.12 -9.52
C LEU A 86 -17.35 -14.60 -9.33
N LYS A 87 -18.47 -13.94 -9.01
CA LYS A 87 -18.47 -12.50 -8.66
C LYS A 87 -17.66 -12.20 -7.39
N LEU A 88 -17.74 -13.06 -6.38
CA LEU A 88 -16.94 -12.94 -5.16
C LEU A 88 -15.44 -13.11 -5.47
N LEU A 89 -15.08 -14.08 -6.31
CA LEU A 89 -13.70 -14.30 -6.76
C LEU A 89 -13.13 -13.04 -7.43
N LYS A 90 -13.88 -12.45 -8.37
CA LYS A 90 -13.51 -11.15 -8.98
C LYS A 90 -13.31 -10.04 -7.94
N ARG A 91 -14.21 -9.96 -6.96
CA ARG A 91 -14.17 -8.92 -5.91
C ARG A 91 -12.95 -9.07 -5.01
N SER A 92 -12.42 -10.28 -4.84
CA SER A 92 -11.19 -10.55 -4.10
C SER A 92 -9.93 -10.27 -4.93
N LEU A 93 -9.89 -10.74 -6.19
CA LEU A 93 -8.70 -10.63 -7.06
C LEU A 93 -8.45 -9.22 -7.58
N LYS A 94 -9.51 -8.50 -7.97
CA LYS A 94 -9.36 -7.17 -8.59
C LYS A 94 -8.68 -6.15 -7.66
N PRO A 95 -9.07 -6.02 -6.37
CA PRO A 95 -8.36 -5.18 -5.43
C PRO A 95 -6.91 -5.60 -5.23
N TYR A 96 -6.62 -6.90 -5.14
CA TYR A 96 -5.25 -7.40 -4.97
C TYR A 96 -4.33 -6.92 -6.11
N ILE A 97 -4.74 -7.17 -7.36
CA ILE A 97 -3.99 -6.76 -8.56
C ILE A 97 -3.78 -5.25 -8.59
N LYS A 98 -4.84 -4.48 -8.35
CA LYS A 98 -4.77 -3.00 -8.37
C LYS A 98 -3.88 -2.47 -7.25
N THR A 99 -3.99 -3.02 -6.05
CA THR A 99 -3.18 -2.63 -4.90
C THR A 99 -1.72 -2.94 -5.14
N ASN A 100 -1.37 -4.12 -5.63
CA ASN A 100 0.01 -4.45 -5.98
C ASN A 100 0.59 -3.44 -6.97
N GLN A 101 -0.10 -3.18 -8.10
CA GLN A 101 0.34 -2.20 -9.10
C GLN A 101 0.54 -0.79 -8.50
N ASN A 102 -0.40 -0.34 -7.68
CA ASN A 102 -0.32 0.96 -7.03
C ASN A 102 0.86 1.04 -6.05
N LEU A 103 1.03 0.03 -5.20
CA LEU A 103 2.09 0.00 -4.19
C LEU A 103 3.48 -0.13 -4.83
N THR A 104 3.64 -1.00 -5.82
CA THR A 104 4.90 -1.15 -6.58
C THR A 104 5.31 0.15 -7.27
N LYS A 105 4.34 0.97 -7.70
CA LYS A 105 4.61 2.29 -8.27
C LYS A 105 4.91 3.35 -7.21
N ASN A 106 4.10 3.41 -6.16
CA ASN A 106 4.11 4.53 -5.22
C ASN A 106 5.21 4.41 -4.15
N ILE A 107 5.51 3.21 -3.65
CA ILE A 107 6.51 3.03 -2.59
C ILE A 107 7.90 3.55 -3.03
N PRO A 108 8.44 3.20 -4.21
CA PRO A 108 9.73 3.75 -4.66
C PRO A 108 9.71 5.27 -4.81
N ARG A 109 8.59 5.82 -5.28
CA ARG A 109 8.40 7.27 -5.42
C ARG A 109 8.43 7.97 -4.06
N ASN A 110 7.68 7.45 -3.08
CA ASN A 110 7.61 8.03 -1.74
C ASN A 110 8.98 7.93 -1.02
N ILE A 111 9.73 6.83 -1.21
CA ILE A 111 11.12 6.73 -0.73
C ILE A 111 12.00 7.82 -1.35
N GLN A 112 11.85 8.10 -2.64
CA GLN A 112 12.59 9.15 -3.32
C GLN A 112 12.21 10.55 -2.80
N GLU A 113 10.91 10.83 -2.64
CA GLU A 113 10.40 12.08 -2.07
C GLU A 113 10.95 12.31 -0.65
N LEU A 114 11.01 11.27 0.19
CA LEU A 114 11.63 11.32 1.53
C LEU A 114 13.15 11.59 1.48
N LYS A 115 13.87 11.02 0.52
CA LYS A 115 15.30 11.31 0.32
C LYS A 115 15.55 12.76 -0.09
N HIS A 116 14.67 13.32 -0.93
CA HIS A 116 14.72 14.73 -1.28
C HIS A 116 14.42 15.61 -0.06
N LEU A 117 13.36 15.29 0.70
CA LEU A 117 13.04 15.99 1.94
C LEU A 117 14.23 15.98 2.93
N LYS A 118 14.91 14.84 3.09
CA LYS A 118 16.11 14.73 3.94
C LYS A 118 17.21 15.71 3.52
N ASN A 119 17.46 15.82 2.21
CA ASN A 119 18.43 16.76 1.66
C ASN A 119 17.99 18.21 1.89
N ASP A 120 16.72 18.51 1.66
CA ASP A 120 16.16 19.86 1.81
C ASP A 120 16.18 20.33 3.28
N ILE A 121 15.88 19.43 4.23
CA ILE A 121 16.05 19.67 5.67
C ILE A 121 17.52 19.98 5.99
N SER A 122 18.45 19.18 5.49
CA SER A 122 19.89 19.34 5.74
C SER A 122 20.43 20.69 5.20
N ASN A 123 19.81 21.18 4.12
CA ASN A 123 20.13 22.46 3.51
C ASN A 123 19.30 23.64 4.07
N ASN A 124 18.48 23.41 5.10
CA ASN A 124 17.58 24.41 5.72
C ASN A 124 16.67 25.10 4.69
N VAL A 125 16.15 24.35 3.71
CA VAL A 125 15.23 24.86 2.67
C VAL A 125 13.86 25.19 3.26
N TYR A 126 13.42 24.41 4.24
CA TYR A 126 12.10 24.52 4.86
C TYR A 126 12.20 24.94 6.32
N ASP A 127 11.15 25.58 6.82
CA ASP A 127 11.00 25.80 8.25
C ASP A 127 10.47 24.55 8.99
N LYS A 128 10.51 24.61 10.32
CA LYS A 128 10.06 23.50 11.17
C LYS A 128 8.60 23.11 10.94
N SER A 129 7.71 24.07 10.74
CA SER A 129 6.29 23.80 10.51
C SER A 129 6.06 23.08 9.19
N GLU A 130 6.80 23.46 8.15
CA GLU A 130 6.75 22.81 6.84
C GLU A 130 7.26 21.38 6.91
N VAL A 131 8.43 21.17 7.54
CA VAL A 131 9.02 19.83 7.75
C VAL A 131 8.07 18.91 8.51
N ASP A 132 7.48 19.41 9.60
CA ASP A 132 6.53 18.63 10.41
C ASP A 132 5.28 18.25 9.62
N ASN A 133 4.79 19.15 8.75
CA ASN A 133 3.64 18.87 7.88
C ASN A 133 3.96 17.80 6.83
N PHE A 134 5.15 17.85 6.21
CA PHE A 134 5.59 16.80 5.28
C PHE A 134 5.67 15.44 5.99
N ILE A 135 6.32 15.39 7.15
CA ILE A 135 6.44 14.17 7.95
C ILE A 135 5.06 13.63 8.35
N ALA A 136 4.14 14.50 8.78
CA ALA A 136 2.80 14.09 9.18
C ALA A 136 2.00 13.49 8.01
N LYS A 137 2.04 14.11 6.83
CA LYS A 137 1.42 13.58 5.62
C LYS A 137 2.01 12.23 5.22
N GLU A 138 3.33 12.09 5.29
CA GLU A 138 4.00 10.87 4.90
C GLU A 138 3.67 9.70 5.84
N LYS A 139 3.54 9.97 7.15
CA LYS A 139 3.07 8.98 8.12
C LYS A 139 1.66 8.46 7.78
N LEU A 140 0.76 9.34 7.35
CA LEU A 140 -0.59 8.93 6.92
C LEU A 140 -0.53 8.07 5.65
N LEU A 141 0.22 8.50 4.64
CA LEU A 141 0.38 7.76 3.38
C LEU A 141 0.99 6.37 3.60
N LEU A 142 1.99 6.26 4.48
CA LEU A 142 2.59 4.99 4.83
C LEU A 142 1.59 4.06 5.52
N ASN A 143 0.82 4.58 6.47
CA ASN A 143 -0.23 3.79 7.16
C ASN A 143 -1.31 3.32 6.19
N ASP A 144 -1.79 4.20 5.30
CA ASP A 144 -2.76 3.83 4.26
C ASP A 144 -2.20 2.74 3.33
N SER A 145 -0.92 2.81 2.99
CA SER A 145 -0.23 1.81 2.16
C SER A 145 -0.14 0.45 2.86
N LYS A 146 0.14 0.44 4.18
CA LYS A 146 0.18 -0.78 5.00
C LYS A 146 -1.21 -1.42 5.12
N GLU A 147 -2.25 -0.64 5.37
CA GLU A 147 -3.63 -1.14 5.44
C GLU A 147 -4.13 -1.65 4.09
N ALA A 148 -3.79 -0.97 2.99
CA ALA A 148 -4.09 -1.41 1.65
C ALA A 148 -3.41 -2.76 1.34
N TYR A 149 -2.13 -2.91 1.68
CA TYR A 149 -1.40 -4.17 1.55
C TYR A 149 -2.08 -5.29 2.34
N LYS A 150 -2.37 -5.07 3.62
CA LYS A 150 -3.02 -6.05 4.49
C LYS A 150 -4.37 -6.50 3.93
N THR A 151 -5.21 -5.54 3.55
CA THR A 151 -6.53 -5.82 2.97
C THR A 151 -6.42 -6.62 1.67
N ALA A 152 -5.42 -6.32 0.83
CA ALA A 152 -5.18 -7.06 -0.39
C ALA A 152 -4.77 -8.52 -0.11
N ILE A 153 -3.79 -8.74 0.76
CA ILE A 153 -3.35 -10.09 1.14
C ILE A 153 -4.51 -10.92 1.70
N ASP A 154 -5.28 -10.36 2.64
CA ASP A 154 -6.44 -11.04 3.24
C ASP A 154 -7.50 -11.39 2.18
N GLY A 155 -7.69 -10.51 1.19
CA GLY A 155 -8.58 -10.75 0.06
C GLY A 155 -8.10 -11.90 -0.83
N PHE A 156 -6.79 -11.96 -1.11
CA PHE A 156 -6.20 -12.97 -1.97
C PHE A 156 -6.19 -14.36 -1.34
N SER A 157 -5.88 -14.47 -0.04
CA SER A 157 -5.99 -15.77 0.65
C SER A 157 -7.41 -16.35 0.60
N ARG A 158 -8.45 -15.49 0.56
CA ARG A 158 -9.84 -15.94 0.38
C ARG A 158 -10.16 -16.33 -1.06
N SER A 159 -9.49 -15.76 -2.07
CA SER A 159 -9.71 -16.15 -3.46
C SER A 159 -9.22 -17.55 -3.75
N ASP A 160 -8.10 -17.99 -3.15
CA ASP A 160 -7.57 -19.34 -3.35
C ASP A 160 -8.57 -20.41 -2.93
N THR A 161 -9.13 -20.27 -1.72
CA THR A 161 -10.16 -21.19 -1.21
C THR A 161 -11.41 -21.19 -2.09
N LEU A 162 -11.81 -20.01 -2.57
CA LEU A 162 -12.99 -19.87 -3.42
C LEU A 162 -12.78 -20.49 -4.80
N LEU A 163 -11.60 -20.34 -5.39
CA LEU A 163 -11.23 -20.93 -6.68
C LEU A 163 -11.19 -22.46 -6.58
N GLN A 164 -10.60 -23.02 -5.52
CA GLN A 164 -10.64 -24.47 -5.25
C GLN A 164 -12.07 -25.00 -5.17
N THR A 165 -12.95 -24.29 -4.45
CA THR A 165 -14.37 -24.66 -4.33
C THR A 165 -15.06 -24.65 -5.69
N ILE A 166 -14.82 -23.61 -6.51
CA ILE A 166 -15.38 -23.48 -7.85
C ILE A 166 -14.90 -24.62 -8.75
N ASN A 167 -13.61 -24.96 -8.71
CA ASN A 167 -13.04 -26.02 -9.54
C ASN A 167 -13.57 -27.41 -9.14
N GLN A 168 -13.75 -27.68 -7.85
CA GLN A 168 -14.38 -28.92 -7.38
C GLN A 168 -15.84 -29.04 -7.82
N GLU A 169 -16.61 -27.95 -7.82
CA GLU A 169 -17.99 -27.96 -8.33
C GLU A 169 -18.04 -28.26 -9.83
N LEU A 170 -17.10 -27.73 -10.61
CA LEU A 170 -17.00 -27.99 -12.04
C LEU A 170 -16.64 -29.45 -12.34
N GLU A 171 -15.72 -30.04 -11.59
CA GLU A 171 -15.37 -31.46 -11.72
C GLU A 171 -16.58 -32.37 -11.47
N ASN A 172 -17.33 -32.09 -10.41
CA ASN A 172 -18.54 -32.84 -10.08
C ASN A 172 -19.62 -32.75 -11.16
N ILE A 173 -19.73 -31.60 -11.84
CA ILE A 173 -20.66 -31.42 -12.97
C ILE A 173 -20.19 -32.18 -14.22
N SER A 174 -18.88 -32.21 -14.49
CA SER A 174 -18.30 -32.88 -15.67
C SER A 174 -18.21 -34.41 -15.57
N SER A 175 -18.48 -34.98 -14.39
CA SER A 175 -18.36 -36.41 -14.09
C SER A 175 -19.67 -37.20 -14.31
N TYR A 176 -20.71 -36.56 -14.83
CA TYR A 176 -22.01 -37.14 -15.21
C TYR A 176 -22.21 -37.09 -16.74
#